data_AF-A0A371IQT6-F1
#
_entry.id   AF-A0A371IQT6-F1
#
_cell.length_a   1.000
_cell.length_b   1.000
_cell.length_c   1.000
_cell.angle_alpha   90.00
_cell.angle_beta   90.00
_cell.angle_gamma   90.00
#
_symmetry.space_group_name_H-M   'P 1'
#
loop_
_entity.id
_entity.type
_entity.pdbx_description
1 polymer ?
#
loop_
_entity_poly.entity_id
_entity_poly.type
_entity_poly.pdbx_seq_one_letter_code
_entity_poly.pdbx_strand_id
1 'polypeptide(L)'
;MESISLYELTTDLVELMDVEDAEMNEEVKSQIVEQIENMIEDKSENIIAVVRNYEATISAIKEEEKRLAENRKAKENKLSRLKEYTRECLERTGKMKVETNLGTVSLRKKPVSVVVEDEALIPALYKTTKEVVSIDKVTIKDFLKKGMEIEGCRLSDEAYSLTIK
;
A
#
# COMPACT_ATOMS: atom_id res chain seq x y z
N MET A 1 -23.71 -16.04 -22.78
CA MET A 1 -24.82 -15.24 -22.25
C MET A 1 -24.18 -13.93 -21.83
N GLU A 2 -24.46 -12.85 -22.54
CA GLU A 2 -23.96 -11.52 -22.15
C GLU A 2 -24.46 -11.24 -20.73
N SER A 3 -23.53 -11.05 -19.79
CA SER A 3 -23.87 -10.74 -18.41
C SER A 3 -23.96 -9.23 -18.30
N ILE A 4 -25.16 -8.70 -18.16
CA ILE A 4 -25.40 -7.28 -17.94
C ILE A 4 -24.61 -6.84 -16.71
N SER A 5 -23.88 -5.73 -16.84
CA SER A 5 -23.07 -5.14 -15.80
C SER A 5 -23.93 -4.31 -14.85
N LEU A 6 -23.45 -4.12 -13.61
CA LEU A 6 -24.11 -3.22 -12.66
C LEU A 6 -24.20 -1.79 -13.23
N TYR A 7 -23.22 -1.40 -14.05
CA TYR A 7 -23.20 -0.11 -14.74
C TYR A 7 -24.33 0.01 -15.77
N GLU A 8 -24.54 -1.02 -16.58
CA GLU A 8 -25.65 -1.04 -17.56
C GLU A 8 -27.00 -1.03 -16.84
N LEU A 9 -27.20 -1.88 -15.82
CA LEU A 9 -28.46 -1.89 -15.04
C LEU A 9 -28.76 -0.54 -14.39
N THR A 10 -27.74 0.14 -13.85
CA THR A 10 -27.92 1.46 -13.24
C THR A 10 -28.19 2.54 -14.28
N THR A 11 -27.59 2.44 -15.47
CA THR A 11 -27.87 3.35 -16.58
C THR A 11 -29.32 3.17 -17.06
N ASP A 12 -29.74 1.92 -17.28
CA ASP A 12 -31.10 1.58 -17.69
C ASP A 12 -32.14 2.06 -16.67
N LEU A 13 -31.85 1.94 -15.37
CA LEU A 13 -32.72 2.44 -14.30
C LEU A 13 -32.87 3.96 -14.35
N VAL A 14 -31.76 4.69 -14.53
CA VAL A 14 -31.78 6.17 -14.60
C VAL A 14 -32.54 6.63 -15.84
N GLU A 15 -32.27 6.03 -17.00
CA GLU A 15 -32.98 6.35 -18.24
C GLU A 15 -34.49 6.08 -18.10
N LEU A 16 -34.87 4.99 -17.44
CA LEU A 16 -36.27 4.64 -17.20
C LEU A 16 -36.97 5.61 -16.23
N MET A 17 -36.26 6.11 -15.21
CA MET A 17 -36.80 7.08 -14.27
C MET A 17 -37.11 8.43 -14.96
N ASP A 18 -36.31 8.82 -15.94
CA ASP A 18 -36.44 10.09 -16.69
C ASP A 18 -37.56 10.08 -17.75
N VAL A 19 -38.18 8.92 -18.05
CA VAL A 19 -39.32 8.82 -18.98
C VAL A 19 -40.57 9.48 -18.38
N GLU A 20 -41.25 10.38 -19.11
CA GLU A 20 -42.48 11.02 -18.62
C GLU A 20 -43.68 10.04 -18.59
N ASP A 21 -44.59 10.18 -17.61
CA ASP A 21 -45.75 9.28 -17.45
C ASP A 21 -46.77 9.36 -18.60
N ALA A 22 -46.66 10.40 -19.45
CA ALA A 22 -47.44 10.52 -20.68
C ALA A 22 -46.93 9.59 -21.79
N GLU A 23 -45.67 9.13 -21.72
CA GLU A 23 -45.03 8.28 -22.72
C GLU A 23 -45.14 6.78 -22.39
N MET A 24 -45.40 6.43 -21.12
CA MET A 24 -45.53 5.04 -20.68
C MET A 24 -46.53 4.89 -19.53
N ASN A 25 -47.30 3.80 -19.51
CA ASN A 25 -48.21 3.50 -18.40
C ASN A 25 -47.41 3.35 -17.09
N GLU A 26 -47.74 4.15 -16.07
CA GLU A 26 -47.08 4.13 -14.76
C GLU A 26 -46.99 2.74 -14.11
N GLU A 27 -48.03 1.92 -14.24
CA GLU A 27 -48.06 0.58 -13.64
C GLU A 27 -47.02 -0.33 -14.29
N VAL A 28 -46.83 -0.20 -15.61
CA VAL A 28 -45.82 -0.93 -16.37
C VAL A 28 -44.42 -0.38 -16.06
N LYS A 29 -44.27 0.95 -15.93
CA LYS A 29 -43.02 1.60 -15.52
C LYS A 29 -42.53 1.09 -14.18
N SER A 30 -43.41 1.10 -13.18
CA SER A 30 -43.11 0.65 -11.82
C SER A 30 -42.66 -0.82 -11.79
N GLN A 31 -43.30 -1.69 -12.58
CA GLN A 31 -42.92 -3.10 -12.65
C GLN A 31 -41.52 -3.31 -13.24
N ILE A 32 -41.15 -2.54 -14.27
CA ILE A 32 -39.82 -2.64 -14.89
C ILE A 32 -38.75 -2.07 -13.96
N VAL A 33 -39.03 -0.94 -13.29
CA VAL A 33 -38.14 -0.36 -12.26
C VAL A 33 -37.85 -1.40 -11.17
N GLU A 34 -38.88 -2.03 -10.61
CA GLU A 34 -38.73 -3.06 -9.57
C GLU A 34 -37.89 -4.26 -10.06
N GLN A 35 -38.05 -4.66 -11.33
CA GLN A 35 -37.23 -5.74 -11.91
C GLN A 35 -35.75 -5.35 -12.03
N ILE A 36 -35.45 -4.13 -12.50
CA ILE A 36 -34.07 -3.65 -12.63
C ILE A 36 -33.43 -3.50 -11.24
N GLU A 37 -34.17 -2.99 -10.25
CA GLU A 37 -33.72 -2.89 -8.87
C GLU A 37 -33.37 -4.27 -8.29
N ASN A 38 -34.23 -5.28 -8.46
CA ASN A 38 -33.94 -6.65 -8.04
C ASN A 38 -32.67 -7.21 -8.72
N MET A 39 -32.48 -6.94 -10.02
CA MET A 39 -31.27 -7.36 -10.74
C MET A 39 -30.01 -6.65 -10.23
N ILE A 40 -30.12 -5.39 -9.82
CA ILE A 40 -29.05 -4.60 -9.19
C ILE A 40 -28.69 -5.21 -7.83
N GLU A 41 -29.69 -5.57 -7.01
CA GLU A 41 -29.50 -6.21 -5.71
C GLU A 41 -28.77 -7.56 -5.85
N ASP A 42 -29.27 -8.44 -6.72
CA ASP A 42 -28.66 -9.75 -7.00
C ASP A 42 -27.21 -9.60 -7.48
N LYS A 43 -26.96 -8.64 -8.39
CA LYS A 43 -25.60 -8.38 -8.90
C LYS A 43 -24.70 -7.85 -7.79
N SER A 44 -25.22 -6.99 -6.94
CA SER A 44 -24.49 -6.41 -5.81
C SER A 44 -24.14 -7.48 -4.78
N GLU A 45 -25.05 -8.41 -4.46
CA GLU A 45 -24.80 -9.55 -3.59
C GLU A 45 -23.66 -10.43 -4.14
N ASN A 46 -23.69 -10.73 -5.44
CA ASN A 46 -22.62 -11.48 -6.09
C ASN A 46 -21.27 -10.75 -6.02
N ILE A 47 -21.26 -9.43 -6.21
CA ILE A 47 -20.04 -8.62 -6.07
C ILE A 47 -19.53 -8.69 -4.63
N ILE A 48 -20.40 -8.60 -3.61
CA ILE A 48 -20.02 -8.72 -2.20
C ILE A 48 -19.38 -10.09 -1.92
N ALA A 49 -19.96 -11.18 -2.45
CA ALA A 49 -19.41 -12.51 -2.30
C ALA A 49 -18.00 -12.62 -2.89
N VAL A 50 -17.79 -12.05 -4.08
CA VAL A 50 -16.48 -12.01 -4.74
C VAL A 50 -15.48 -11.15 -3.95
N VAL A 51 -15.89 -9.97 -3.48
CA VAL A 51 -15.05 -9.09 -2.66
C VAL A 51 -14.60 -9.80 -1.39
N ARG A 52 -15.51 -10.43 -0.66
CA ARG A 52 -15.18 -11.19 0.57
C ARG A 52 -14.21 -12.34 0.29
N ASN A 53 -14.35 -13.02 -0.85
CA ASN A 53 -13.41 -14.06 -1.27
C ASN A 53 -12.00 -13.49 -1.51
N TYR A 54 -11.90 -12.34 -2.20
CA TYR A 54 -10.63 -11.66 -2.40
C TYR A 54 -10.03 -11.17 -1.08
N GLU A 55 -10.81 -10.57 -0.19
CA GLU A 55 -10.33 -10.12 1.12
C GLU A 55 -9.76 -11.27 1.95
N ALA A 56 -10.46 -12.42 1.99
CA ALA A 56 -9.98 -13.62 2.66
C ALA A 56 -8.67 -14.13 2.04
N THR A 57 -8.58 -14.15 0.72
CA THR A 57 -7.38 -14.57 -0.02
C THR A 57 -6.21 -13.63 0.23
N ILE A 58 -6.43 -12.31 0.18
CA ILE A 58 -5.42 -11.29 0.46
C ILE A 58 -4.92 -11.42 1.90
N SER A 59 -5.81 -11.66 2.87
CA SER A 59 -5.42 -11.86 4.27
C SER A 59 -4.50 -13.08 4.42
N ALA A 60 -4.86 -14.21 3.81
CA ALA A 60 -4.05 -15.43 3.83
C ALA A 60 -2.67 -15.22 3.17
N ILE A 61 -2.62 -14.53 2.03
CA ILE A 61 -1.35 -14.22 1.35
C ILE A 61 -0.45 -13.35 2.23
N LYS A 62 -0.98 -12.32 2.88
CA LYS A 62 -0.20 -11.43 3.76
C LYS A 62 0.40 -12.19 4.96
N GLU A 63 -0.35 -13.13 5.53
CA GLU A 63 0.14 -13.96 6.63
C GLU A 63 1.31 -14.84 6.18
N GLU A 64 1.18 -15.50 5.04
CA GLU A 64 2.25 -16.32 4.47
C GLU A 64 3.46 -15.50 4.03
N GLU A 65 3.26 -14.32 3.46
CA GLU A 65 4.34 -13.40 3.12
C GLU A 65 5.15 -13.01 4.37
N LYS A 66 4.47 -12.68 5.47
CA LYS A 66 5.13 -12.38 6.75
C LYS A 66 5.96 -13.57 7.24
N ARG A 67 5.39 -14.78 7.22
CA ARG A 67 6.08 -16.01 7.63
C ARG A 67 7.33 -16.28 6.77
N LEU A 68 7.22 -16.10 5.45
CA LEU A 68 8.33 -16.26 4.51
C LEU A 68 9.40 -15.18 4.71
N ALA A 69 9.01 -13.93 4.94
CA ALA A 69 9.92 -12.82 5.22
C ALA A 69 10.71 -13.05 6.51
N GLU A 70 10.06 -13.52 7.58
CA GLU A 70 10.71 -13.89 8.84
C GLU A 70 11.71 -15.04 8.64
N ASN A 71 11.33 -16.08 7.89
CA ASN A 71 12.22 -17.19 7.57
C ASN A 71 13.44 -16.74 6.76
N ARG A 72 13.23 -15.90 5.73
CA ARG A 72 14.31 -15.29 4.96
C ARG A 72 15.26 -14.52 5.87
N LYS A 73 14.73 -13.64 6.73
CA LYS A 73 15.53 -12.84 7.67
C LYS A 73 16.33 -13.73 8.64
N ALA A 74 15.75 -14.83 9.12
CA ALA A 74 16.46 -15.79 9.96
C ALA A 74 17.65 -16.44 9.23
N LYS A 75 17.48 -16.81 7.95
CA LYS A 75 18.56 -17.35 7.12
C LYS A 75 19.64 -16.30 6.80
N GLU A 76 19.24 -15.07 6.48
CA GLU A 76 20.16 -13.94 6.26
C GLU A 76 21.00 -13.67 7.52
N ASN A 77 20.37 -13.65 8.69
CA ASN A 77 21.05 -13.50 9.98
C ASN A 77 22.04 -14.65 10.23
N LYS A 78 21.64 -15.91 9.97
CA LYS A 78 22.52 -17.06 10.13
C LYS A 78 23.72 -16.99 9.18
N LEU A 79 23.49 -16.60 7.93
CA LEU A 79 24.54 -16.39 6.93
C LEU A 79 25.52 -15.29 7.37
N SER A 80 25.01 -14.16 7.87
CA SER A 80 25.83 -13.07 8.38
C SER A 80 26.69 -13.52 9.57
N ARG A 81 26.09 -14.24 10.53
CA ARG A 81 26.81 -14.80 11.69
C ARG A 81 27.91 -15.78 11.27
N LEU A 82 27.65 -16.64 10.28
CA LEU A 82 28.66 -17.55 9.72
C LEU A 82 29.84 -16.81 9.10
N LYS A 83 29.57 -15.75 8.33
CA LYS A 83 30.62 -14.91 7.73
C LYS A 83 31.42 -14.19 8.81
N GLU A 84 30.77 -13.64 9.83
CA GLU A 84 31.44 -12.95 10.93
C GLU A 84 32.29 -13.92 11.75
N TYR A 85 31.75 -15.07 12.14
CA TYR A 85 32.50 -16.13 12.81
C TYR A 85 33.74 -16.56 12.02
N THR A 86 33.60 -16.70 10.69
CA THR A 86 34.71 -17.05 9.81
C THR A 86 35.78 -15.94 9.81
N ARG A 87 35.36 -14.67 9.77
CA ARG A 87 36.26 -13.52 9.88
C ARG A 87 37.01 -13.54 11.22
N GLU A 88 36.30 -13.64 12.34
CA GLU A 88 36.89 -13.66 13.69
C GLU A 88 37.91 -14.80 13.83
N CYS A 89 37.60 -15.98 13.31
CA CYS A 89 38.54 -17.12 13.30
C CYS A 89 39.80 -16.84 12.48
N LEU A 90 39.66 -16.26 11.29
CA LEU A 90 40.80 -15.91 10.42
C LEU A 90 41.67 -14.80 11.03
N GLU A 91 41.04 -13.80 11.67
CA GLU A 91 41.74 -12.74 12.40
C GLU A 91 42.52 -13.29 13.59
N ARG A 92 41.89 -14.14 14.41
CA ARG A 92 42.53 -14.78 15.59
C ARG A 92 43.69 -15.71 15.20
N THR A 93 43.59 -16.37 14.05
CA THR A 93 44.65 -17.27 13.57
C THR A 93 45.74 -16.54 12.77
N GLY A 94 45.58 -15.23 12.52
CA GLY A 94 46.49 -14.43 11.70
C GLY A 94 46.50 -14.84 10.21
N LYS A 95 45.60 -15.72 9.78
CA LYS A 95 45.52 -16.19 8.39
C LYS A 95 44.67 -15.23 7.56
N MET A 96 45.32 -14.51 6.66
CA MET A 96 44.64 -13.58 5.75
C MET A 96 43.97 -14.28 4.55
N LYS A 97 44.37 -15.51 4.23
CA LYS A 97 43.84 -16.28 3.10
C LYS A 97 43.79 -17.76 3.45
N VAL A 98 42.68 -18.41 3.12
CA VAL A 98 42.50 -19.87 3.20
C VAL A 98 41.93 -20.35 1.87
N GLU A 99 42.68 -21.19 1.19
CA GLU A 99 42.24 -21.87 -0.03
C GLU A 99 41.62 -23.22 0.33
N THR A 100 40.47 -23.51 -0.28
CA THR A 100 39.76 -24.79 -0.13
C THR A 100 39.38 -25.31 -1.50
N ASN A 101 39.04 -26.59 -1.59
CA ASN A 101 38.61 -27.22 -2.85
C ASN A 101 37.34 -26.58 -3.46
N LEU A 102 36.54 -25.88 -2.64
CA LEU A 102 35.28 -25.24 -3.07
C LEU A 102 35.42 -23.73 -3.33
N GLY A 103 36.56 -23.13 -2.94
CA GLY A 103 36.75 -21.68 -3.06
C GLY A 103 37.79 -21.14 -2.09
N THR A 104 38.06 -19.84 -2.20
CA THR A 104 39.03 -19.14 -1.36
C THR A 104 38.33 -18.15 -0.44
N VAL A 105 38.65 -18.20 0.85
CA VAL A 105 38.25 -17.18 1.83
C VAL A 105 39.45 -16.26 2.05
N SER A 106 39.28 -14.96 1.79
CA SER A 106 40.33 -13.96 2.03
C SER A 106 39.81 -12.81 2.85
N LEU A 107 40.63 -12.35 3.80
CA LEU A 107 40.41 -11.13 4.55
C LEU A 107 41.20 -10.00 3.89
N ARG A 108 40.50 -8.91 3.63
CA ARG A 108 41.09 -7.66 3.18
C ARG A 108 40.71 -6.58 4.19
N LYS A 109 41.67 -5.72 4.55
CA LYS A 109 41.34 -4.49 5.27
C LYS A 109 40.34 -3.68 4.43
N LYS A 110 39.22 -3.31 5.04
CA LYS A 110 38.27 -2.38 4.41
C LYS A 110 39.01 -1.06 4.13
N PRO A 111 38.67 -0.35 3.03
CA PRO A 111 39.19 0.99 2.81
C PRO A 111 38.85 1.87 4.01
N VAL A 112 39.71 2.84 4.30
CA VAL A 112 39.56 3.76 5.43
C VAL A 112 38.20 4.46 5.30
N SER A 113 37.30 4.19 6.24
CA SER A 113 36.01 4.86 6.35
C SER A 113 36.16 5.98 7.37
N VAL A 114 35.68 7.17 7.02
CA VAL A 114 35.58 8.26 7.99
C VAL A 114 34.47 7.89 8.96
N VAL A 115 34.81 7.76 10.25
CA VAL A 115 33.85 7.67 11.34
C VAL A 115 33.70 9.06 11.89
N VAL A 116 32.49 9.61 11.81
CA VAL A 116 32.15 10.87 12.44
C VAL A 116 31.86 10.58 13.90
N GLU A 117 32.81 10.87 14.79
CA GLU A 117 32.62 10.66 16.23
C GLU A 117 31.79 11.78 16.87
N ASP A 118 31.92 13.01 16.35
CA ASP A 118 31.14 14.16 16.80
C ASP A 118 30.79 15.05 15.61
N GLU A 119 29.51 15.10 15.27
CA GLU A 119 28.98 15.94 14.20
C GLU A 119 29.14 17.44 14.50
N ALA A 120 29.20 17.86 15.78
CA ALA A 120 29.33 19.26 16.15
C ALA A 120 30.71 19.84 15.80
N LEU A 121 31.75 19.02 15.91
CA LEU A 121 33.14 19.39 15.58
C LEU A 121 33.42 19.43 14.07
N ILE A 122 32.50 18.92 13.24
CA ILE A 122 32.67 18.93 11.78
C ILE A 122 32.47 20.36 11.25
N PRO A 123 33.46 20.91 10.52
CA PRO A 123 33.33 22.20 9.86
C PRO A 123 32.11 22.26 8.93
N ALA A 124 31.46 23.42 8.86
CA ALA A 124 30.29 23.65 8.00
C ALA A 124 30.57 23.34 6.51
N LEU A 125 31.84 23.34 6.08
CA LEU A 125 32.29 22.95 4.73
C LEU A 125 31.87 21.51 4.35
N TYR A 126 31.69 20.61 5.32
CA TYR A 126 31.33 19.21 5.10
C TYR A 126 29.88 18.89 5.48
N LYS A 127 29.10 19.89 5.89
CA LYS A 127 27.69 19.72 6.28
C LYS A 127 26.80 20.19 5.14
N THR A 128 25.93 19.31 4.65
CA THR A 128 24.86 19.67 3.71
C THR A 128 23.54 19.70 4.46
N THR A 129 23.03 20.90 4.72
CA THR A 129 21.71 21.08 5.36
C THR A 129 20.62 20.94 4.30
N LYS A 130 19.70 19.99 4.49
CA LYS A 130 18.46 19.91 3.70
C LYS A 130 17.32 20.44 4.56
N GLU A 131 16.82 21.64 4.24
CA GLU A 131 15.60 22.16 4.83
C GLU A 131 14.40 21.48 4.16
N VAL A 132 13.68 20.65 4.91
CA VAL A 132 12.43 20.04 4.45
C VAL A 132 11.28 20.91 4.92
N VAL A 133 10.71 21.69 4.03
CA VAL A 133 9.46 22.42 4.28
C VAL A 133 8.29 21.45 4.06
N SER A 134 7.82 20.83 5.14
CA SER A 134 6.62 19.98 5.11
C SER A 134 5.37 20.78 5.46
N ILE A 135 4.38 20.74 4.57
CA ILE A 135 3.06 21.32 4.81
C ILE A 135 2.24 20.36 5.68
N ASP A 136 1.85 20.79 6.88
CA ASP A 136 0.99 20.01 7.77
C ASP A 136 -0.48 20.12 7.35
N LYS A 137 -0.89 19.20 6.48
CA LYS A 137 -2.26 19.11 5.98
C LYS A 137 -3.29 18.74 7.06
N VAL A 138 -2.87 18.14 8.18
CA VAL A 138 -3.79 17.74 9.27
C VAL A 138 -4.24 18.97 10.04
N THR A 139 -3.28 19.79 10.44
CA THR A 139 -3.55 21.06 11.12
C THR A 139 -4.32 22.02 10.21
N ILE A 140 -3.96 22.10 8.92
CA ILE A 140 -4.70 22.88 7.92
C ILE A 140 -6.16 22.41 7.80
N LYS A 141 -6.41 21.09 7.74
CA LYS A 141 -7.76 20.53 7.67
C LYS A 141 -8.59 20.88 8.91
N ASP A 142 -7.99 20.83 10.10
CA ASP A 142 -8.66 21.17 11.36
C ASP A 142 -8.98 22.66 11.46
N PHE A 143 -8.10 23.53 10.97
CA PHE A 143 -8.34 24.98 10.93
C PHE A 143 -9.39 25.38 9.90
N LEU A 144 -9.36 24.77 8.70
CA LEU A 144 -10.42 24.98 7.70
C LEU A 144 -11.78 24.50 8.20
N LYS A 145 -11.85 23.40 8.96
CA LYS A 145 -13.08 22.92 9.61
C LYS A 145 -13.60 23.87 10.69
N LYS A 146 -12.72 24.63 11.33
CA LYS A 146 -13.06 25.63 12.37
C LYS A 146 -13.43 27.00 11.78
N GLY A 147 -13.49 27.12 10.45
CA GLY A 147 -13.89 28.35 9.76
C GLY A 147 -12.76 29.38 9.58
N MET A 148 -11.49 28.99 9.76
CA MET A 148 -10.37 29.86 9.40
C MET A 148 -9.98 29.62 7.94
N GLU A 149 -10.00 30.68 7.13
CA GLU A 149 -9.53 30.63 5.75
C GLU A 149 -8.00 30.54 5.71
N ILE A 150 -7.49 29.50 5.05
CA ILE A 150 -6.06 29.32 4.77
C ILE A 150 -5.87 29.46 3.27
N GLU A 151 -5.17 30.52 2.87
CA GLU A 151 -4.89 30.82 1.47
C GLU A 151 -4.18 29.62 0.80
N GLY A 152 -4.74 29.15 -0.32
CA GLY A 152 -4.23 27.97 -1.05
C GLY A 152 -4.77 26.61 -0.61
N CYS A 153 -5.68 26.54 0.38
CA CYS A 153 -6.28 25.28 0.82
C CYS A 153 -7.81 25.30 0.73
N ARG A 154 -8.42 24.30 0.09
CA ARG A 154 -9.88 24.12 0.02
C ARG A 154 -10.31 22.77 0.58
N LEU A 155 -11.46 22.73 1.26
CA LEU A 155 -12.14 21.48 1.59
C LEU A 155 -12.83 20.96 0.32
N SER A 156 -12.65 19.68 0.02
CA SER A 156 -13.33 19.00 -1.09
C SER A 156 -14.33 18.03 -0.47
N ASP A 157 -15.62 18.24 -0.73
CA ASP A 157 -16.74 17.44 -0.16
C ASP A 157 -17.47 16.60 -1.22
N GLU A 158 -16.96 16.59 -2.47
CA GLU A 158 -17.64 15.99 -3.64
C GLU A 158 -17.36 14.48 -3.84
N ALA A 159 -16.73 13.79 -2.88
CA ALA A 159 -16.37 12.38 -3.05
C ALA A 159 -17.00 11.48 -1.98
N TYR A 160 -17.94 10.63 -2.40
CA TYR A 160 -18.47 9.54 -1.58
C TYR A 160 -17.47 8.39 -1.51
N SER A 161 -17.23 7.84 -0.31
CA SER A 161 -16.39 6.65 -0.12
C SER A 161 -17.26 5.38 -0.11
N LEU A 162 -17.05 4.46 -1.05
CA LEU A 162 -17.67 3.14 -1.03
C LEU A 162 -17.06 2.30 0.11
N THR A 163 -17.89 1.84 1.04
CA THR A 163 -17.50 0.89 2.10
C THR A 163 -18.42 -0.32 2.00
N ILE A 164 -17.84 -1.51 1.75
CA ILE A 164 -18.56 -2.80 1.77
C ILE A 164 -18.27 -3.45 3.12
N LYS A 165 -19.30 -3.79 3.91
CA LYS A 165 -19.18 -4.44 5.23
C LYS A 165 -19.50 -5.93 5.19
#